data_AF-A0A350P3J0-F1
#
_entry.id   AF-A0A350P3J0-F1
#
_cell.length_a   1.000
_cell.length_b   1.000
_cell.length_c   1.000
_cell.angle_alpha   90.00
_cell.angle_beta   90.00
_cell.angle_gamma   90.00
#
_symmetry.space_group_name_H-M   'P 1'
#
loop_
_entity.id
_entity.type
_entity.pdbx_description
1 polymer ?
#
loop_
_entity_poly.entity_id
_entity_poly.type
_entity_poly.pdbx_seq_one_letter_code
_entity_poly.pdbx_strand_id
1 'polypeptide(L)'
;ISMIGTSAALAISGIPFNGPIGAARVGYTNGEYILNTRVEEQADSELDLVVAGTEGAVLMVESEADVLSEDVMLGAVMFGHEQLQTVITAVNEFAANVSIDKWDWKPEAENTALKEKVKALAEAEMVAAYQISDKLARKDAVTAATEKALEAILAEDEEQDKKEVLNLLHDLESDVVRSRILAGEPRIDGRDPKMIRALDVATGILPRTHGSAVFTRGETQAIVAATLGTERDAQMIDELQGKRDS
;
A
#
# COMPACT_ATOMS: atom_id res chain seq x y z
N ILE A 1 14.85 10.72 9.95
CA ILE A 1 15.58 10.19 11.14
C ILE A 1 14.89 8.95 11.71
N SER A 2 13.64 9.02 12.18
CA SER A 2 12.97 7.88 12.83
C SER A 2 12.92 6.61 11.97
N MET A 3 12.66 6.75 10.66
CA MET A 3 12.67 5.61 9.71
C MET A 3 14.02 4.87 9.71
N ILE A 4 15.12 5.61 9.71
CA ILE A 4 16.48 5.05 9.74
C ILE A 4 16.74 4.40 11.12
N GLY A 5 16.32 5.06 12.20
CA GLY A 5 16.44 4.51 13.55
C GLY A 5 15.69 3.17 13.72
N THR A 6 14.46 3.08 13.21
CA THR A 6 13.68 1.83 13.21
C THR A 6 14.34 0.75 12.36
N SER A 7 14.82 1.11 11.17
CA SER A 7 15.55 0.20 10.28
C SER A 7 16.79 -0.38 10.97
N ALA A 8 17.59 0.48 11.60
CA ALA A 8 18.77 0.07 12.35
C ALA A 8 18.40 -0.80 13.55
N ALA A 9 17.39 -0.42 14.34
CA ALA A 9 16.93 -1.18 15.49
C ALA A 9 16.46 -2.59 15.09
N LEU A 10 15.72 -2.73 14.00
CA LEU A 10 15.29 -4.03 13.48
C LEU A 10 16.48 -4.84 12.97
N ALA A 11 17.43 -4.21 12.27
CA ALA A 11 18.64 -4.88 11.78
C ALA A 11 19.50 -5.46 12.93
N ILE A 12 19.49 -4.82 14.10
CA ILE A 12 20.17 -5.30 15.31
C ILE A 12 19.24 -6.06 16.27
N SER A 13 18.02 -6.41 15.89
CA SER A 13 17.10 -7.09 16.82
C SER A 13 17.26 -8.62 16.83
N GLY A 14 17.83 -9.18 15.76
CA GLY A 14 17.83 -10.62 15.47
C GLY A 14 16.49 -11.16 14.94
N ILE A 15 15.42 -10.37 14.95
CA ILE A 15 14.08 -10.74 14.45
C ILE A 15 14.15 -10.97 12.93
N PRO A 16 13.38 -11.93 12.37
CA PRO A 16 13.27 -12.10 10.92
C PRO A 16 12.80 -10.81 10.23
N PHE A 17 13.73 -10.13 9.56
CA PHE A 17 13.51 -8.86 8.90
C PHE A 17 14.33 -8.79 7.61
N ASN A 18 13.65 -8.66 6.47
CA ASN A 18 14.28 -8.60 5.14
C ASN A 18 14.67 -7.16 4.76
N GLY A 19 15.19 -6.40 5.72
CA GLY A 19 15.81 -5.09 5.50
C GLY A 19 17.34 -5.18 5.43
N PRO A 20 18.06 -4.12 5.82
CA PRO A 20 17.54 -2.83 6.28
C PRO A 20 16.91 -2.02 5.14
N ILE A 21 16.11 -1.01 5.52
CA ILE A 21 15.67 0.04 4.62
C ILE A 21 16.49 1.31 4.82
N GLY A 22 16.70 2.06 3.75
CA GLY A 22 17.10 3.46 3.80
C GLY A 22 15.87 4.37 3.65
N ALA A 23 16.06 5.65 3.96
CA ALA A 23 15.04 6.68 3.73
C ALA A 23 15.72 7.99 3.35
N ALA A 24 15.16 8.69 2.37
CA ALA A 24 15.61 10.00 1.93
C ALA A 24 14.41 10.91 1.68
N ARG A 25 14.55 12.20 2.04
CA ARG A 25 13.69 13.27 1.51
C ARG A 25 14.36 13.84 0.27
N VAL A 26 13.58 14.19 -0.75
CA VAL A 26 14.03 14.80 -2.00
C VAL A 26 13.19 16.03 -2.27
N GLY A 27 13.85 17.18 -2.41
CA GLY A 27 13.25 18.40 -2.94
C GLY A 27 13.67 18.65 -4.39
N TYR A 28 13.06 19.67 -4.99
CA TYR A 28 13.33 20.09 -6.34
C TYR A 28 13.28 21.61 -6.44
N THR A 29 14.41 22.24 -6.78
CA THR A 29 14.51 23.69 -6.90
C THR A 29 15.45 24.03 -8.04
N ASN A 30 15.08 25.00 -8.88
CA ASN A 30 15.90 25.46 -10.02
C ASN A 30 16.33 24.33 -10.98
N GLY A 31 15.50 23.29 -11.12
CA GLY A 31 15.80 22.17 -12.00
C GLY A 31 16.65 21.05 -11.40
N GLU A 32 17.04 21.15 -10.13
CA GLU A 32 17.94 20.21 -9.46
C GLU A 32 17.27 19.47 -8.30
N TYR A 33 17.65 18.20 -8.09
CA TYR A 33 17.22 17.41 -6.94
C TYR A 33 18.07 17.72 -5.71
N ILE A 34 17.41 17.97 -4.58
CA ILE A 34 18.07 18.31 -3.31
C ILE A 34 17.85 17.15 -2.33
N LEU A 35 18.95 16.56 -1.86
CA LEU A 35 18.89 15.49 -0.86
C LEU A 35 18.64 16.06 0.54
N ASN A 36 17.64 15.50 1.23
CA ASN A 36 17.24 15.85 2.59
C ASN A 36 17.05 17.36 2.77
N THR A 37 16.27 17.96 1.87
CA THR A 37 15.90 19.39 1.88
C THR A 37 15.56 19.86 3.28
N ARG A 38 16.17 20.97 3.68
CA ARG A 38 15.97 21.53 5.02
C ARG A 38 14.59 22.16 5.12
N VAL A 39 14.11 22.28 6.35
CA VAL A 39 12.81 22.93 6.62
C VAL A 39 12.82 24.38 6.12
N GLU A 40 13.92 25.11 6.30
CA GLU A 40 14.06 26.48 5.78
C GLU A 40 14.07 26.59 4.25
N GLU A 41 14.41 25.52 3.53
CA GLU A 41 14.48 25.47 2.06
C GLU A 41 13.19 24.89 1.45
N GLN A 42 12.35 24.24 2.25
CA GLN A 42 11.19 23.51 1.77
C GLN A 42 10.11 24.42 1.15
N ALA A 43 10.00 25.67 1.64
CA ALA A 43 9.05 26.64 1.13
C ALA A 43 9.36 27.10 -0.30
N ASP A 44 10.63 27.02 -0.71
CA ASP A 44 11.10 27.37 -2.05
C ASP A 44 11.27 26.11 -2.95
N SER A 45 10.93 24.93 -2.43
CA SER A 45 11.01 23.66 -3.16
C SER A 45 9.68 23.36 -3.86
N GLU A 46 9.76 22.99 -5.13
CA GLU A 46 8.62 22.55 -5.94
C GLU A 46 8.22 21.09 -5.63
N LEU A 47 8.95 20.42 -4.73
CA LEU A 47 8.76 19.03 -4.32
C LEU A 47 9.06 18.81 -2.82
N ASP A 48 8.18 18.11 -2.11
CA ASP A 48 8.51 17.40 -0.85
C ASP A 48 8.22 15.92 -1.08
N LEU A 49 9.25 15.11 -1.34
CA LEU A 49 9.12 13.68 -1.56
C LEU A 49 9.92 12.91 -0.52
N VAL A 50 9.29 11.94 0.15
CA VAL A 50 9.99 10.98 1.00
C VAL A 50 9.92 9.61 0.34
N VAL A 51 11.10 9.02 0.11
CA VAL A 51 11.23 7.67 -0.44
C VAL A 51 11.94 6.74 0.55
N ALA A 52 11.46 5.50 0.63
CA ALA A 52 12.08 4.43 1.39
C ALA A 52 12.18 3.15 0.56
N GLY A 53 13.27 2.42 0.75
CA GLY A 53 13.55 1.21 0.00
C GLY A 53 14.66 0.37 0.62
N THR A 54 14.79 -0.85 0.13
CA THR A 54 15.94 -1.74 0.38
C THR A 54 17.03 -1.47 -0.65
N GLU A 55 18.11 -2.25 -0.59
CA GLU A 55 19.17 -2.24 -1.60
C GLU A 55 18.62 -2.53 -3.00
N GLY A 56 17.72 -3.52 -3.10
CA GLY A 56 17.22 -4.00 -4.39
C GLY A 56 15.97 -3.31 -4.92
N ALA A 57 15.20 -2.60 -4.09
CA ALA A 57 13.90 -2.06 -4.51
C ALA A 57 13.42 -0.85 -3.68
N VAL A 58 12.67 0.03 -4.35
CA VAL A 58 11.81 1.03 -3.70
C VAL A 58 10.59 0.33 -3.11
N LEU A 59 10.22 0.69 -1.87
CA LEU A 59 9.08 0.10 -1.16
C LEU A 59 7.94 1.11 -0.92
N MET A 60 8.26 2.37 -0.66
CA MET A 60 7.26 3.40 -0.33
C MET A 60 7.72 4.77 -0.85
N VAL A 61 6.76 5.55 -1.36
CA VAL A 61 6.93 6.95 -1.75
C VAL A 61 5.71 7.73 -1.25
N GLU A 62 5.96 8.85 -0.57
CA GLU A 62 4.94 9.84 -0.18
C GLU A 62 5.42 11.20 -0.69
N SER A 63 4.57 11.97 -1.37
CA SER A 63 5.02 13.22 -1.98
C SER A 63 3.93 14.27 -2.19
N GLU A 64 4.34 15.53 -2.08
CA GLU A 64 3.62 16.72 -2.53
C GLU A 64 4.48 17.47 -3.57
N ALA A 65 3.87 17.96 -4.65
CA ALA A 65 4.60 18.60 -5.75
C ALA A 65 3.78 19.71 -6.42
N ASP A 66 4.46 20.78 -6.88
CA ASP A 66 3.85 21.86 -7.66
C ASP A 66 3.77 21.50 -9.16
N VAL A 67 2.85 20.58 -9.48
CA VAL A 67 2.49 20.18 -10.86
C VAL A 67 3.72 19.80 -11.72
N LEU A 68 4.65 19.04 -11.15
CA LEU A 68 5.84 18.56 -11.84
C LEU A 68 5.52 17.44 -12.84
N SER A 69 6.33 17.34 -13.90
CA SER A 69 6.20 16.26 -14.90
C SER A 69 6.53 14.88 -14.33
N GLU A 70 5.99 13.82 -14.95
CA GLU A 70 6.25 12.44 -14.54
C GLU A 70 7.74 12.07 -14.59
N ASP A 71 8.49 12.62 -15.55
CA ASP A 71 9.94 12.37 -15.68
C ASP A 71 10.72 12.93 -14.49
N VAL A 72 10.33 14.11 -13.99
CA VAL A 72 10.93 14.73 -12.79
C VAL A 72 10.55 13.94 -11.54
N MET A 73 9.29 13.53 -11.42
CA MET A 73 8.82 12.73 -10.28
C MET A 73 9.54 11.37 -10.21
N LEU A 74 9.67 10.68 -11.35
CA LEU A 74 10.41 9.42 -11.44
C LEU A 74 11.89 9.63 -11.12
N GLY A 75 12.49 10.69 -11.67
CA GLY A 75 13.88 11.06 -11.39
C GLY A 75 14.13 11.32 -9.91
N ALA A 76 13.21 11.99 -9.21
CA ALA A 76 13.30 12.22 -7.77
C ALA A 76 13.26 10.92 -6.95
N VAL A 77 12.38 9.98 -7.31
CA VAL A 77 12.32 8.66 -6.67
C VAL A 77 13.63 7.90 -6.86
N MET A 78 14.17 7.89 -8.08
CA MET A 78 15.43 7.21 -8.40
C MET A 78 16.62 7.86 -7.68
N PHE A 79 16.69 9.19 -7.68
CA PHE A 79 17.71 9.95 -6.97
C PHE A 79 17.67 9.66 -5.46
N GLY A 80 16.49 9.71 -4.84
CA GLY A 80 16.36 9.39 -3.42
C GLY A 80 16.72 7.94 -3.10
N HIS A 81 16.34 6.98 -3.96
CA HIS A 81 16.70 5.57 -3.81
C HIS A 81 18.21 5.30 -3.95
N GLU A 82 18.89 6.03 -4.82
CA GLU A 82 20.35 5.99 -4.96
C GLU A 82 21.03 6.57 -3.70
N GLN A 83 20.59 7.75 -3.25
CA GLN A 83 21.23 8.43 -2.12
C GLN A 83 21.03 7.69 -0.78
N LEU A 84 19.87 7.04 -0.58
CA LEU A 84 19.60 6.27 0.64
C LEU A 84 20.44 4.99 0.76
N GLN A 85 21.13 4.55 -0.30
CA GLN A 85 22.01 3.38 -0.23
C GLN A 85 23.13 3.57 0.79
N THR A 86 23.65 4.79 0.94
CA THR A 86 24.66 5.10 1.97
C THR A 86 24.17 4.77 3.38
N VAL A 87 22.88 4.98 3.65
CA VAL A 87 22.27 4.63 4.95
C VAL A 87 22.19 3.12 5.11
N ILE A 88 21.78 2.40 4.07
CA ILE A 88 21.69 0.93 4.07
C ILE A 88 23.06 0.32 4.36
N THR A 89 24.12 0.78 3.68
CA THR A 89 25.50 0.35 3.93
C THR A 89 25.90 0.60 5.38
N ALA A 90 25.67 1.81 5.91
CA ALA A 90 26.01 2.14 7.28
C ALA A 90 25.25 1.29 8.32
N VAL A 91 23.96 0.99 8.07
CA VAL A 91 23.18 0.12 8.96
C VAL A 91 23.68 -1.33 8.91
N ASN A 92 24.06 -1.83 7.74
CA ASN A 92 24.65 -3.16 7.59
C ASN A 92 26.00 -3.26 8.32
N GLU A 93 26.87 -2.27 8.17
CA GLU A 93 28.15 -2.20 8.90
C GLU A 93 27.93 -2.13 10.41
N PHE A 94 26.94 -1.33 10.85
CA PHE A 94 26.56 -1.27 12.25
C PHE A 94 26.08 -2.63 12.77
N ALA A 95 25.17 -3.29 12.07
CA ALA A 95 24.66 -4.61 12.47
C ALA A 95 25.77 -5.67 12.55
N ALA A 96 26.72 -5.65 11.60
CA ALA A 96 27.88 -6.53 11.62
C ALA A 96 28.77 -6.31 12.86
N ASN A 97 28.94 -5.06 13.30
CA ASN A 97 29.73 -4.73 14.49
C ASN A 97 29.05 -5.11 15.80
N VAL A 98 27.72 -5.03 15.88
CA VAL A 98 26.97 -5.42 17.09
C VAL A 98 26.92 -6.96 17.22
N SER A 99 27.01 -7.70 16.10
CA SER A 99 27.15 -9.16 16.07
C SER A 99 26.06 -9.91 16.85
N ILE A 100 24.79 -9.62 16.54
CA ILE A 100 23.63 -10.22 17.21
C ILE A 100 23.22 -11.53 16.52
N ASP A 101 22.88 -12.52 17.34
CA ASP A 101 22.34 -13.80 16.88
C ASP A 101 20.96 -13.60 16.26
N LYS A 102 20.80 -14.08 15.03
CA LYS A 102 19.48 -14.13 14.39
C LYS A 102 18.61 -15.18 15.07
N TRP A 103 17.32 -14.92 15.15
CA TRP A 103 16.36 -15.90 15.65
C TRP A 103 16.42 -17.14 14.75
N ASP A 104 16.46 -18.33 15.37
CA ASP A 104 16.22 -19.61 14.68
C ASP A 104 14.73 -19.77 14.42
N TRP A 105 14.19 -18.86 13.62
CA TRP A 105 12.81 -18.88 13.15
C TRP A 105 12.77 -19.48 11.75
N LYS A 106 11.79 -20.35 11.52
CA LYS A 106 11.48 -20.91 10.22
C LYS A 106 9.99 -20.72 9.95
N PRO A 107 9.59 -20.45 8.70
CA PRO A 107 8.19 -20.48 8.34
C PRO A 107 7.64 -21.88 8.60
N GLU A 108 6.34 -21.95 8.90
CA GLU A 108 5.64 -23.23 8.98
C GLU A 108 5.76 -23.97 7.64
N ALA A 109 5.88 -25.29 7.71
CA ALA A 109 5.96 -26.10 6.51
C ALA A 109 4.63 -26.00 5.75
N GLU A 110 4.69 -25.70 4.46
CA GLU A 110 3.50 -25.60 3.63
C GLU A 110 2.75 -26.95 3.58
N ASN A 111 1.48 -26.94 3.97
CA ASN A 111 0.60 -28.09 3.88
C ASN A 111 0.09 -28.24 2.43
N THR A 112 0.96 -28.75 1.57
CA THR A 112 0.69 -28.94 0.14
C THR A 112 -0.55 -29.79 -0.13
N ALA A 113 -0.77 -30.84 0.68
CA ALA A 113 -1.96 -31.68 0.56
C ALA A 113 -3.26 -30.91 0.84
N LEU A 114 -3.29 -30.09 1.90
CA LEU A 114 -4.44 -29.25 2.21
C LEU A 114 -4.64 -28.18 1.14
N LYS A 115 -3.57 -27.55 0.64
CA LYS A 115 -3.64 -26.56 -0.43
C LYS A 115 -4.24 -27.13 -1.72
N GLU A 116 -3.82 -28.33 -2.12
CA GLU A 116 -4.39 -29.03 -3.27
C GLU A 116 -5.87 -29.38 -3.06
N LYS A 117 -6.23 -29.80 -1.84
CA LYS A 117 -7.63 -30.08 -1.47
C LYS A 117 -8.51 -28.82 -1.51
N VAL A 118 -8.05 -27.72 -0.91
CA VAL A 118 -8.71 -26.41 -0.95
C VAL A 118 -8.94 -25.98 -2.40
N LYS A 119 -7.90 -26.09 -3.23
CA LYS A 119 -7.98 -25.77 -4.66
C LYS A 119 -9.02 -26.63 -5.37
N ALA A 120 -8.99 -27.95 -5.18
CA ALA A 120 -9.93 -28.87 -5.82
C ALA A 120 -11.40 -28.59 -5.45
N LEU A 121 -11.67 -28.13 -4.22
CA LEU A 121 -13.02 -27.86 -3.73
C LEU A 121 -13.55 -26.48 -4.14
N ALA A 122 -12.68 -25.46 -4.17
CA ALA A 122 -13.11 -24.07 -4.26
C ALA A 122 -12.76 -23.38 -5.59
N GLU A 123 -11.76 -23.85 -6.34
CA GLU A 123 -11.21 -23.09 -7.50
C GLU A 123 -12.28 -22.75 -8.54
N ALA A 124 -13.11 -23.72 -8.93
CA ALA A 124 -14.14 -23.49 -9.94
C ALA A 124 -15.17 -22.44 -9.50
N GLU A 125 -15.60 -22.49 -8.24
CA GLU A 125 -16.57 -21.53 -7.68
C GLU A 125 -15.95 -20.16 -7.47
N MET A 126 -14.68 -20.10 -7.04
CA MET A 126 -13.93 -18.85 -6.92
C MET A 126 -13.75 -18.17 -8.29
N VAL A 127 -13.36 -18.94 -9.32
CA VAL A 127 -13.25 -18.42 -10.70
C VAL A 127 -14.58 -17.85 -11.18
N ALA A 128 -15.70 -18.55 -10.94
CA ALA A 128 -17.02 -18.06 -11.29
C ALA A 128 -17.41 -16.81 -10.49
N ALA A 129 -17.13 -16.77 -9.19
CA ALA A 129 -17.42 -15.63 -8.33
C ALA A 129 -16.67 -14.37 -8.80
N TYR A 130 -15.40 -14.47 -9.17
CA TYR A 130 -14.61 -13.35 -9.69
C TYR A 130 -14.99 -12.90 -11.12
N GLN A 131 -15.95 -13.57 -11.77
CA GLN A 131 -16.60 -13.07 -13.00
C GLN A 131 -17.82 -12.20 -12.73
N ILE A 132 -18.30 -12.16 -11.48
CA ILE A 132 -19.43 -11.31 -11.08
C ILE A 132 -18.90 -9.88 -10.90
N SER A 133 -19.40 -8.97 -11.74
CA SER A 133 -18.95 -7.56 -11.72
C SER A 133 -19.47 -6.79 -10.51
N ASP A 134 -20.72 -7.02 -10.11
CA ASP A 134 -21.31 -6.39 -8.92
C ASP A 134 -20.58 -6.82 -7.64
N LYS A 135 -20.13 -5.86 -6.83
CA LYS A 135 -19.30 -6.16 -5.66
C LYS A 135 -20.03 -6.91 -4.57
N LEU A 136 -21.31 -6.63 -4.34
CA LEU A 136 -22.06 -7.29 -3.27
C LEU A 136 -22.35 -8.74 -3.66
N ALA A 137 -22.85 -8.96 -4.87
CA ALA A 137 -23.10 -10.29 -5.39
C ALA A 137 -21.81 -11.13 -5.49
N ARG A 138 -20.69 -10.51 -5.89
CA ARG A 138 -19.38 -11.18 -5.89
C ARG A 138 -18.97 -11.58 -4.47
N LYS A 139 -19.09 -10.67 -3.51
CA LYS A 139 -18.73 -10.94 -2.12
C LYS A 139 -19.54 -12.11 -1.57
N ASP A 140 -20.85 -12.12 -1.81
CA ASP A 140 -21.74 -13.19 -1.35
C ASP A 140 -21.37 -14.53 -1.99
N ALA A 141 -21.04 -14.55 -3.29
CA ALA A 141 -20.58 -15.76 -3.98
C ALA A 141 -19.23 -16.27 -3.47
N VAL A 142 -18.27 -15.38 -3.20
CA VAL A 142 -16.97 -15.75 -2.59
C VAL A 142 -17.19 -16.31 -1.18
N THR A 143 -18.01 -15.66 -0.36
CA THR A 143 -18.34 -16.14 0.98
C THR A 143 -18.99 -17.52 0.93
N ALA A 144 -19.94 -17.75 0.03
CA ALA A 144 -20.58 -19.07 -0.13
C ALA A 144 -19.56 -20.15 -0.55
N ALA A 145 -18.66 -19.85 -1.49
CA ALA A 145 -17.60 -20.77 -1.90
C ALA A 145 -16.62 -21.08 -0.77
N THR A 146 -16.22 -20.06 0.00
CA THR A 146 -15.37 -20.21 1.19
C THR A 146 -16.03 -21.08 2.25
N GLU A 147 -17.29 -20.80 2.61
CA GLU A 147 -18.03 -21.54 3.62
C GLU A 147 -18.21 -23.01 3.21
N LYS A 148 -18.61 -23.26 1.97
CA LYS A 148 -18.77 -24.61 1.44
C LYS A 148 -17.47 -25.42 1.48
N ALA A 149 -16.36 -24.82 1.05
CA ALA A 149 -15.06 -25.50 1.07
C ALA A 149 -14.58 -25.77 2.50
N LEU A 150 -14.77 -24.80 3.40
CA LEU A 150 -14.44 -24.96 4.81
C LEU A 150 -15.26 -26.06 5.47
N GLU A 151 -16.58 -26.09 5.26
CA GLU A 151 -17.47 -27.13 5.78
C GLU A 151 -17.09 -28.52 5.26
N ALA A 152 -16.80 -28.65 3.95
CA ALA A 152 -16.38 -29.92 3.36
C ALA A 152 -15.05 -30.44 3.96
N ILE A 153 -14.09 -29.54 4.20
CA ILE A 153 -12.81 -29.91 4.81
C ILE A 153 -13.02 -30.36 6.26
N LEU A 154 -13.79 -29.61 7.05
CA LEU A 154 -14.05 -29.92 8.46
C LEU A 154 -14.94 -31.14 8.66
N ALA A 155 -15.80 -31.47 7.70
CA ALA A 155 -16.60 -32.69 7.74
C ALA A 155 -15.74 -33.96 7.54
N GLU A 156 -14.62 -33.84 6.84
CA GLU A 156 -13.66 -34.94 6.67
C GLU A 156 -12.63 -34.99 7.81
N ASP A 157 -12.26 -33.83 8.35
CA ASP A 157 -11.30 -33.69 9.46
C ASP A 157 -11.72 -32.56 10.40
N GLU A 158 -12.40 -32.90 11.49
CA GLU A 158 -12.87 -31.93 12.49
C GLU A 158 -11.72 -31.25 13.27
N GLU A 159 -10.52 -31.85 13.29
CA GLU A 159 -9.35 -31.31 14.00
C GLU A 159 -8.55 -30.30 13.14
N GLN A 160 -8.87 -30.18 11.85
CA GLN A 160 -8.19 -29.27 10.94
C GLN A 160 -8.31 -27.79 11.39
N ASP A 161 -7.19 -27.07 11.38
CA ASP A 161 -7.18 -25.65 11.74
C ASP A 161 -7.96 -24.83 10.71
N LYS A 162 -9.05 -24.22 11.17
CA LYS A 162 -9.91 -23.35 10.37
C LYS A 162 -9.16 -22.15 9.82
N LYS A 163 -8.20 -21.60 10.59
CA LYS A 163 -7.45 -20.42 10.18
C LYS A 163 -6.52 -20.74 9.02
N GLU A 164 -5.85 -21.89 9.06
CA GLU A 164 -5.04 -22.38 7.95
C GLU A 164 -5.86 -22.53 6.66
N VAL A 165 -7.04 -23.16 6.73
CA VAL A 165 -7.95 -23.33 5.59
C VAL A 165 -8.38 -21.98 5.01
N LEU A 166 -8.77 -21.04 5.87
CA LEU A 166 -9.19 -19.70 5.44
C LEU A 166 -8.05 -18.90 4.78
N ASN A 167 -6.81 -19.03 5.28
CA ASN A 167 -5.65 -18.42 4.66
C ASN A 167 -5.39 -19.02 3.27
N LEU A 168 -5.45 -20.35 3.13
CA LEU A 168 -5.26 -21.01 1.83
C LEU A 168 -6.37 -20.64 0.82
N LEU A 169 -7.61 -20.45 1.28
CA LEU A 169 -8.70 -19.95 0.45
C LEU A 169 -8.46 -18.51 -0.01
N HIS A 170 -7.89 -17.67 0.85
CA HIS A 170 -7.51 -16.30 0.50
C HIS A 170 -6.33 -16.28 -0.50
N ASP A 171 -5.34 -17.16 -0.33
CA ASP A 171 -4.24 -17.32 -1.28
C ASP A 171 -4.76 -17.79 -2.65
N LEU A 172 -5.72 -18.73 -2.67
CA LEU A 172 -6.40 -19.16 -3.88
C LEU A 172 -7.16 -18.00 -4.56
N GLU A 173 -7.85 -17.16 -3.81
CA GLU A 173 -8.48 -15.93 -4.33
C GLU A 173 -7.44 -15.05 -5.04
N SER A 174 -6.30 -14.82 -4.39
CA SER A 174 -5.20 -14.02 -4.94
C SER A 174 -4.69 -14.62 -6.25
N ASP A 175 -4.45 -15.94 -6.28
CA ASP A 175 -3.97 -16.67 -7.45
C ASP A 175 -4.97 -16.62 -8.62
N VAL A 176 -6.27 -16.80 -8.35
CA VAL A 176 -7.34 -16.71 -9.35
C VAL A 176 -7.38 -15.33 -9.99
N VAL A 177 -7.34 -14.26 -9.20
CA VAL A 177 -7.39 -12.88 -9.74
C VAL A 177 -6.11 -12.56 -10.52
N ARG A 178 -4.94 -12.90 -9.99
CA ARG A 178 -3.64 -12.57 -10.60
C ARG A 178 -3.42 -13.32 -11.91
N SER A 179 -3.69 -14.62 -11.94
CA SER A 179 -3.47 -15.47 -13.13
C SER A 179 -4.28 -14.98 -14.33
N ARG A 180 -5.53 -14.57 -14.12
CA ARG A 180 -6.40 -14.04 -15.17
C ARG A 180 -5.89 -12.73 -15.77
N ILE A 181 -5.46 -11.80 -14.92
CA ILE A 181 -4.89 -10.53 -15.37
C ILE A 181 -3.61 -10.79 -16.17
N LEU A 182 -2.75 -11.71 -15.71
CA LEU A 182 -1.52 -12.09 -16.41
C LEU A 182 -1.78 -12.81 -17.74
N ALA A 183 -2.88 -13.58 -17.84
CA ALA A 183 -3.32 -14.21 -19.07
C ALA A 183 -3.97 -13.25 -20.08
N GLY A 184 -4.13 -11.97 -19.72
CA GLY A 184 -4.75 -10.96 -20.58
C GLY A 184 -6.28 -11.01 -20.60
N GLU A 185 -6.90 -11.71 -19.65
CA GLU A 185 -8.35 -11.70 -19.50
C GLU A 185 -8.85 -10.36 -18.94
N PRO A 186 -10.12 -10.01 -19.17
CA PRO A 186 -10.74 -8.86 -18.52
C PRO A 186 -10.66 -8.95 -17.00
N ARG A 187 -10.54 -7.79 -16.34
CA ARG A 187 -10.57 -7.69 -14.87
C ARG A 187 -11.92 -8.14 -14.32
N ILE A 188 -12.00 -8.25 -12.99
CA ILE A 188 -13.20 -8.70 -12.24
C ILE A 188 -14.50 -7.97 -12.61
N ASP A 189 -14.42 -6.72 -13.07
CA ASP A 189 -15.54 -5.89 -13.50
C ASP A 189 -15.58 -5.66 -15.02
N GLY A 190 -14.93 -6.54 -15.78
CA GLY A 190 -14.94 -6.57 -17.25
C GLY A 190 -14.01 -5.56 -17.93
N ARG A 191 -13.28 -4.74 -17.17
CA ARG A 191 -12.40 -3.71 -17.71
C ARG A 191 -11.06 -4.26 -18.21
N ASP A 192 -10.50 -3.61 -19.22
CA ASP A 192 -9.08 -3.77 -19.54
C ASP A 192 -8.20 -3.02 -18.50
N PRO A 193 -6.87 -3.24 -18.50
CA PRO A 193 -5.96 -2.61 -17.54
C PRO A 193 -5.92 -1.07 -17.59
N LYS A 194 -6.24 -0.45 -18.74
CA LYS A 194 -6.19 1.00 -18.96
C LYS A 194 -7.54 1.69 -18.73
N MET A 195 -8.64 0.95 -18.74
CA MET A 195 -9.98 1.49 -18.52
C MET A 195 -10.22 1.97 -17.09
N ILE A 196 -10.69 3.22 -16.97
CA ILE A 196 -11.25 3.78 -15.74
C ILE A 196 -12.74 3.43 -15.59
N ARG A 197 -13.23 3.43 -14.35
CA ARG A 197 -14.66 3.21 -14.04
C ARG A 197 -15.48 4.45 -14.44
N ALA A 198 -16.79 4.27 -14.60
CA ALA A 198 -17.72 5.36 -14.88
C ALA A 198 -17.63 6.48 -13.84
N LEU A 199 -17.76 7.72 -14.31
CA LEU A 199 -17.69 8.93 -13.51
C LEU A 199 -19.06 9.59 -13.45
N ASP A 200 -19.46 10.02 -12.27
CA ASP A 200 -20.62 10.89 -12.05
C ASP A 200 -20.19 12.02 -11.11
N VAL A 201 -20.51 13.25 -11.51
CA VAL A 201 -20.03 14.47 -10.87
C VAL A 201 -21.19 15.45 -10.75
N ALA A 202 -21.47 15.87 -9.52
CA ALA A 202 -22.44 16.93 -9.27
C ALA A 202 -21.91 17.91 -8.22
N THR A 203 -22.33 19.17 -8.33
CA THR A 203 -21.93 20.29 -7.47
C THR A 203 -23.15 21.00 -6.91
N GLY A 204 -23.03 21.65 -5.76
CA GLY A 204 -24.14 22.40 -5.13
C GLY A 204 -25.23 21.50 -4.55
N ILE A 205 -24.87 20.29 -4.12
CA ILE A 205 -25.81 19.28 -3.63
C ILE A 205 -26.30 19.53 -2.20
N LEU A 206 -25.55 20.30 -1.39
CA LEU A 206 -25.92 20.62 -0.01
C LEU A 206 -26.41 22.08 0.09
N PRO A 207 -27.62 22.33 0.60
CA PRO A 207 -28.28 23.64 0.49
C PRO A 207 -27.74 24.73 1.41
N ARG A 208 -26.89 24.38 2.39
CA ARG A 208 -26.40 25.29 3.45
C ARG A 208 -24.88 25.33 3.58
N THR A 209 -24.13 24.71 2.66
CA THR A 209 -22.67 24.80 2.63
C THR A 209 -22.22 25.96 1.73
N HIS A 210 -20.99 26.45 1.90
CA HIS A 210 -20.43 27.45 0.99
C HIS A 210 -20.15 26.84 -0.39
N GLY A 211 -19.59 25.63 -0.41
CA GLY A 211 -19.46 24.80 -1.60
C GLY A 211 -19.76 23.33 -1.25
N SER A 212 -20.24 22.56 -2.22
CA SER A 212 -20.39 21.12 -2.09
C SER A 212 -20.25 20.43 -3.43
N ALA A 213 -19.76 19.19 -3.41
CA ALA A 213 -19.68 18.31 -4.55
C ALA A 213 -19.94 16.87 -4.11
N VAL A 214 -20.46 16.06 -5.04
CA VAL A 214 -20.40 14.61 -4.96
C VAL A 214 -19.64 14.11 -6.18
N PHE A 215 -18.64 13.29 -5.93
CA PHE A 215 -17.83 12.65 -6.94
C PHE A 215 -17.96 11.14 -6.78
N THR A 216 -18.43 10.47 -7.83
CA THR A 216 -18.58 9.02 -7.87
C THR A 216 -17.69 8.46 -8.98
N ARG A 217 -16.85 7.48 -8.63
CA ARG A 217 -16.06 6.70 -9.58
C ARG A 217 -16.33 5.21 -9.38
N GLY A 218 -17.22 4.67 -10.21
CA GLY A 218 -17.79 3.33 -10.04
C GLY A 218 -18.51 3.21 -8.70
N GLU A 219 -18.17 2.21 -7.89
CA GLU A 219 -18.79 1.96 -6.58
C GLU A 219 -18.13 2.77 -5.43
N THR A 220 -17.26 3.73 -5.74
CA THR A 220 -16.65 4.62 -4.73
C THR A 220 -17.23 6.02 -4.88
N GLN A 221 -17.87 6.51 -3.83
CA GLN A 221 -18.47 7.85 -3.80
C GLN A 221 -17.91 8.67 -2.64
N ALA A 222 -17.65 9.95 -2.89
CA ALA A 222 -17.26 10.92 -1.89
C ALA A 222 -18.18 12.14 -1.97
N ILE A 223 -18.73 12.56 -0.83
CA ILE A 223 -19.38 13.86 -0.67
C ILE A 223 -18.36 14.79 -0.03
N VAL A 224 -18.08 15.91 -0.70
CA VAL A 224 -17.09 16.90 -0.27
C VAL A 224 -17.80 18.22 -0.06
N ALA A 225 -17.52 18.89 1.07
CA ALA A 225 -18.03 20.22 1.37
C ALA A 225 -16.87 21.19 1.59
N ALA A 226 -17.01 22.42 1.10
CA ALA A 226 -16.08 23.51 1.33
C ALA A 226 -16.73 24.56 2.23
N THR A 227 -15.97 25.06 3.19
CA THR A 227 -16.40 26.08 4.15
C THR A 227 -15.38 27.21 4.18
N LEU A 228 -15.85 28.45 4.06
CA LEU A 228 -15.04 29.65 4.20
C LEU A 228 -15.10 30.15 5.65
N GLY A 229 -13.96 30.59 6.16
CA GLY A 229 -13.80 31.14 7.50
C GLY A 229 -12.92 32.39 7.49
N THR A 230 -12.70 32.94 8.68
CA THR A 230 -11.79 34.05 8.93
C THR A 230 -10.47 33.54 9.49
N GLU A 231 -9.49 34.42 9.72
CA GLU A 231 -8.25 34.07 10.44
C GLU A 231 -8.50 33.45 11.82
N ARG A 232 -9.64 33.73 12.45
CA ARG A 232 -10.01 33.11 13.73
C ARG A 232 -10.33 31.62 13.62
N ASP A 233 -10.66 31.15 12.43
CA ASP A 233 -10.98 29.76 12.14
C ASP A 233 -9.76 28.97 11.63
N ALA A 234 -8.63 29.65 11.40
CA ALA A 234 -7.37 29.01 11.03
C ALA A 234 -6.92 28.04 12.13
N GLN A 235 -6.41 26.88 11.73
CA GLN A 235 -6.00 25.89 12.70
C GLN A 235 -4.59 26.23 13.18
N MET A 236 -4.48 26.58 14.46
CA MET A 236 -3.18 26.70 15.12
C MET A 236 -2.61 25.30 15.37
N ILE A 237 -1.45 25.03 14.79
CA ILE A 237 -0.74 23.77 14.94
C ILE A 237 0.52 24.03 15.76
N ASP A 238 0.60 23.39 16.93
CA ASP A 238 1.76 23.45 17.84
C ASP A 238 2.61 22.19 17.68
N GLU A 239 3.62 22.29 16.82
CA GLU A 239 4.53 21.20 16.47
C GLU A 239 5.92 21.40 17.07
N LEU A 240 6.75 20.35 17.07
CA LEU A 240 8.14 20.41 17.56
C LEU A 240 9.00 21.46 16.81
N GLN A 241 8.64 21.80 15.58
CA GLN A 241 9.34 22.79 14.76
C GLN A 241 8.85 24.23 15.00
N GLY A 242 7.85 24.40 15.88
CA GLY A 242 7.26 25.69 16.22
C GLY A 242 5.76 25.73 15.95
N LYS A 243 5.18 26.91 16.23
CA LYS A 243 3.77 27.20 15.94
C LYS A 243 3.61 27.69 14.52
N ARG A 244 2.63 27.12 13.81
CA ARG A 244 2.19 27.59 12.49
C ARG A 244 0.67 27.63 12.42
N ASP A 245 0.15 28.54 11.62
CA ASP A 245 -1.27 28.63 11.29
C ASP A 245 -1.47 27.96 9.93
N SER A 246 -2.45 27.07 9.80
CA SER A 246 -2.88 26.48 8.53
C SER A 246 -4.23 27.02 8.08
#